data_AF-A0A936JF48-F1
#
_entry.id   AF-A0A936JF48-F1
#
_cell.length_a   1.000
_cell.length_b   1.000
_cell.length_c   1.000
_cell.angle_alpha   90.00
_cell.angle_beta   90.00
_cell.angle_gamma   90.00
#
_symmetry.space_group_name_H-M   'P 1'
#
loop_
_entity.id
_entity.type
_entity.pdbx_description
1 polymer ?
#
loop_
_entity_poly.entity_id
_entity_poly.type
_entity_poly.pdbx_seq_one_letter_code
_entity_poly.pdbx_strand_id
1 'polypeptide(L)'
;MAAVEGEFSEIYSKSDVASYFFDLFSSEKKALVIVKAKAILGFDLNKMILEVDESNKILHIRHFPSPQLISLETDCQYYDLKHGSFNKFSPEDLTKMQIEAKDLIKNKIEHSQLPTLAIEQAKDAISLVRYAALASGWNVQTAPNIGADPNQSKLLLN
;
A
#
# COMPACT_ATOMS: atom_id res chain seq x y z
N MET A 1 5.81 13.38 -1.93
CA MET A 1 5.02 13.99 -0.82
C MET A 1 4.30 12.88 -0.09
N ALA A 2 4.44 12.76 1.23
CA ALA A 2 3.60 11.86 2.03
C ALA A 2 2.22 12.52 2.22
N ALA A 3 1.14 11.78 2.02
CA ALA A 3 -0.22 12.29 2.14
C ALA A 3 -0.91 11.76 3.39
N VAL A 4 -0.87 10.45 3.59
CA VAL A 4 -1.55 9.78 4.71
C VAL A 4 -0.71 8.65 5.27
N GLU A 5 -0.86 8.42 6.56
CA GLU A 5 -0.29 7.31 7.29
C GLU A 5 -1.41 6.35 7.70
N GLY A 6 -1.13 5.04 7.68
CA GLY A 6 -2.04 4.01 8.20
C GLY A 6 -1.29 2.91 8.94
N GLU A 7 -1.91 2.42 10.01
CA GLU A 7 -1.43 1.28 10.80
C GLU A 7 -2.25 0.03 10.49
N PHE A 8 -1.57 -1.11 10.37
CA PHE A 8 -2.17 -2.40 10.05
C PHE A 8 -1.67 -3.43 11.05
N SER A 9 -2.58 -4.29 11.52
CA SER A 9 -2.23 -5.47 12.30
C SER A 9 -2.97 -6.67 11.72
N GLU A 10 -2.26 -7.77 11.53
CA GLU A 10 -2.80 -9.02 11.01
C GLU A 10 -2.25 -10.22 11.75
N ILE A 11 -3.09 -11.25 11.89
CA ILE A 11 -2.70 -12.54 12.44
C ILE A 11 -2.58 -13.52 11.28
N TYR A 12 -1.36 -13.96 11.02
CA TYR A 12 -1.03 -14.97 10.04
C TYR A 12 -0.70 -16.29 10.73
N SER A 13 -1.36 -17.38 10.33
CA SER A 13 -1.08 -18.73 10.85
C SER A 13 -0.61 -19.63 9.71
N LYS A 14 0.53 -20.28 9.88
CA LYS A 14 1.10 -21.23 8.91
C LYS A 14 1.24 -22.60 9.55
N SER A 15 0.65 -23.61 8.92
CA SER A 15 0.81 -25.02 9.30
C SER A 15 1.39 -25.79 8.11
N ASP A 16 2.45 -26.55 8.36
CA ASP A 16 3.10 -27.38 7.36
C ASP A 16 3.33 -28.79 7.92
N VAL A 17 2.93 -29.80 7.16
CA VAL A 17 2.97 -31.22 7.56
C VAL A 17 3.97 -31.92 6.66
N ALA A 18 5.09 -32.37 7.22
CA ALA A 18 6.06 -33.18 6.51
C ALA A 18 5.89 -34.66 6.88
N SER A 19 5.67 -35.50 5.88
CA SER A 19 5.66 -36.96 6.01
C SER A 19 7.05 -37.51 5.70
N TYR A 20 7.67 -38.21 6.65
CA TYR A 20 8.96 -38.86 6.45
C TYR A 20 8.84 -40.36 6.72
N PHE A 21 9.47 -41.16 5.86
CA PHE A 21 9.49 -42.64 5.86
C PHE A 21 8.10 -43.29 5.74
N PHE A 22 7.73 -43.72 4.51
CA PHE A 22 6.64 -44.68 4.21
C PHE A 22 5.49 -44.69 5.25
N ASP A 23 4.75 -43.59 5.38
CA ASP A 23 3.54 -43.41 6.21
C ASP A 23 3.61 -43.76 7.72
N LEU A 24 4.79 -44.04 8.29
CA LEU A 24 4.90 -44.46 9.70
C LEU A 24 5.07 -43.30 10.70
N PHE A 25 5.56 -42.13 10.26
CA PHE A 25 5.75 -40.96 11.12
C PHE A 25 5.45 -39.64 10.38
N SER A 26 4.47 -38.88 10.87
CA SER A 26 4.17 -37.52 10.40
C SER A 26 4.66 -36.50 11.43
N SER A 27 5.25 -35.39 10.94
CA SER A 27 5.76 -34.32 11.79
C SER A 27 5.23 -32.97 11.31
N GLU A 28 4.29 -32.41 12.07
CA GLU A 28 3.67 -31.11 11.80
C GLU A 28 4.45 -29.98 12.48
N LYS A 29 4.70 -28.89 11.75
CA LYS A 29 5.16 -27.62 12.29
C LYS A 29 4.07 -26.56 12.14
N LYS A 30 3.84 -25.76 13.19
CA LYS A 30 2.89 -24.63 13.19
C LYS A 30 3.57 -23.36 13.65
N ALA A 31 3.30 -22.27 12.94
CA ALA A 31 3.72 -20.93 13.30
C ALA A 31 2.51 -20.00 13.39
N LEU A 32 2.34 -19.34 14.54
CA LEU A 32 1.48 -18.17 14.66
C LEU A 32 2.33 -16.91 14.59
N VAL A 33 2.10 -16.09 13.59
CA VAL A 33 2.84 -14.84 13.35
C VAL A 33 1.87 -13.67 13.42
N ILE A 34 2.15 -12.72 14.29
CA ILE A 34 1.44 -11.44 14.32
C ILE A 34 2.29 -10.46 13.53
N VAL A 35 1.73 -9.85 12.48
CA VAL A 35 2.39 -8.79 11.73
C VAL A 35 1.73 -7.46 12.03
N LYS A 36 2.55 -6.53 12.50
CA LYS A 36 2.19 -5.12 12.61
C LYS A 36 2.90 -4.36 11.52
N ALA A 37 2.23 -3.37 10.95
CA ALA A 37 2.82 -2.58 9.90
C ALA A 37 2.37 -1.11 9.98
N LYS A 38 3.29 -0.24 9.61
CA LYS A 38 3.05 1.19 9.41
C LYS A 38 3.32 1.51 7.95
N ALA A 39 2.29 1.99 7.27
CA ALA A 39 2.34 2.31 5.86
C ALA A 39 2.16 3.81 5.64
N ILE A 40 2.96 4.37 4.73
CA ILE A 40 2.83 5.75 4.30
C ILE A 40 2.46 5.74 2.81
N LEU A 41 1.28 6.25 2.50
CA LEU A 41 0.86 6.50 1.12
C LEU A 41 1.07 7.95 0.76
N GLY A 42 1.49 8.17 -0.48
CA GLY A 42 1.78 9.49 -0.98
C GLY A 42 1.83 9.55 -2.49
N PHE A 43 2.30 10.68 -3.00
CA PHE A 43 2.30 10.99 -4.42
C PHE A 43 3.70 11.35 -4.89
N ASP A 44 4.07 10.79 -6.04
CA ASP A 44 5.28 11.16 -6.76
C ASP A 44 4.98 12.33 -7.69
N LEU A 45 5.18 13.54 -7.17
CA LEU A 45 4.88 14.78 -7.89
C LEU A 45 5.78 14.99 -9.11
N ASN A 46 6.88 14.25 -9.27
CA ASN A 46 7.67 14.30 -10.50
C ASN A 46 6.90 13.75 -11.71
N LYS A 47 5.87 12.93 -11.46
CA LYS A 47 4.97 12.42 -12.49
C LYS A 47 3.84 13.40 -12.82
N MET A 48 3.69 14.49 -12.07
CA MET A 48 2.65 15.50 -12.30
C MET A 48 2.97 16.30 -13.57
N ILE A 49 1.94 16.58 -14.38
CA ILE A 49 2.08 17.40 -15.59
C ILE A 49 1.37 18.73 -15.35
N LEU A 50 2.15 19.81 -15.39
CA LEU A 50 1.69 21.19 -15.24
C LEU A 50 1.90 21.96 -16.54
N GLU A 51 0.92 22.78 -16.90
CA GLU A 51 1.04 23.76 -17.98
C GLU A 51 0.62 25.13 -17.47
N VAL A 52 1.38 26.16 -17.82
CA VAL A 52 1.10 27.55 -17.43
C VAL A 52 0.61 28.31 -18.64
N ASP A 53 -0.61 28.83 -18.55
CA ASP A 53 -1.14 29.83 -19.48
C ASP A 53 -1.03 31.20 -18.81
N GLU A 54 0.08 31.89 -19.07
CA GLU A 54 0.34 33.21 -18.49
C GLU A 54 -0.64 34.27 -19.01
N SER A 55 -1.07 34.14 -20.27
CA SER A 55 -1.95 35.14 -20.90
C SER A 55 -3.32 35.17 -20.24
N ASN A 56 -3.85 34.00 -19.88
CA ASN A 56 -5.11 33.86 -19.19
C ASN A 56 -4.97 33.71 -17.66
N LYS A 57 -3.74 33.71 -17.14
CA LYS A 57 -3.39 33.45 -15.73
C LYS A 57 -3.98 32.13 -15.21
N ILE A 58 -3.83 31.05 -15.98
CA ILE A 58 -4.33 29.72 -15.62
C ILE A 58 -3.17 28.75 -15.45
N LEU A 59 -3.10 28.08 -14.31
CA LEU A 59 -2.27 26.91 -14.10
C LEU A 59 -3.11 25.65 -14.34
N HIS A 60 -2.75 24.86 -15.35
CA HIS A 60 -3.40 23.60 -15.67
C HIS A 60 -2.64 22.43 -15.04
N ILE A 61 -3.30 21.69 -14.15
CA ILE A 61 -2.86 20.38 -13.67
C ILE A 61 -3.42 19.34 -14.64
N ARG A 62 -2.65 19.00 -15.68
CA ARG A 62 -3.07 18.07 -16.75
C ARG A 62 -3.06 16.63 -16.30
N HIS A 63 -2.12 16.28 -15.42
CA HIS A 63 -2.06 14.96 -14.83
C HIS A 63 -1.62 15.08 -13.38
N PHE A 64 -2.33 14.41 -12.48
CA PHE A 64 -1.94 14.22 -11.10
C PHE A 64 -1.75 12.72 -10.83
N PRO A 65 -0.62 12.31 -10.26
CA PRO A 65 -0.30 10.90 -10.06
C PRO A 65 -1.30 10.19 -9.15
N SER A 66 -1.47 8.88 -9.34
CA SER A 66 -2.16 8.01 -8.39
C SER A 66 -1.33 7.83 -7.10
N PRO A 67 -1.98 7.53 -5.96
CA PRO A 67 -1.25 7.29 -4.72
C PRO A 67 -0.37 6.03 -4.85
N GLN A 68 0.81 6.06 -4.26
CA GLN A 68 1.73 4.94 -4.20
C GLN A 68 2.25 4.75 -2.78
N LEU A 69 2.62 3.51 -2.46
CA LEU A 69 3.25 3.16 -1.19
C LEU A 69 4.67 3.77 -1.16
N ILE A 70 4.88 4.74 -0.28
CA ILE A 70 6.17 5.43 -0.12
C ILE A 70 7.03 4.71 0.90
N SER A 71 6.41 4.25 2.00
CA SER A 71 7.08 3.46 3.03
C SER A 71 6.16 2.37 3.55
N LEU A 72 6.76 1.24 3.88
CA LEU A 72 6.12 0.13 4.56
C LEU A 72 7.11 -0.47 5.54
N GLU A 73 6.89 -0.18 6.82
CA GLU A 73 7.60 -0.77 7.93
C GLU A 73 6.75 -1.90 8.49
N THR A 74 7.35 -3.08 8.70
CA THR A 74 6.68 -4.27 9.22
C THR A 74 7.46 -4.86 10.36
N ASP A 75 6.77 -5.24 11.44
CA ASP A 75 7.29 -6.00 12.57
C ASP A 75 6.56 -7.34 12.65
N CYS A 76 7.32 -8.44 12.60
CA CYS A 76 6.81 -9.80 12.62
C CYS A 76 7.12 -10.45 13.98
N GLN A 77 6.08 -10.76 14.74
CA GLN A 77 6.19 -11.41 16.04
C GLN A 77 5.78 -12.88 15.92
N TYR A 78 6.75 -13.79 16.12
CA TYR A 78 6.52 -15.25 16.08
C TYR A 78 6.07 -15.73 17.47
N TYR A 79 4.77 -15.85 17.66
CA TYR A 79 4.15 -16.06 18.97
C TYR A 79 4.17 -17.52 19.43
N ASP A 80 3.91 -18.46 18.50
CA ASP A 80 3.93 -19.89 18.80
C ASP A 80 4.58 -20.64 17.64
N LEU A 81 5.77 -21.19 17.88
CA LEU A 81 6.48 -22.06 16.95
C LEU A 81 6.44 -23.48 17.51
N LYS A 82 5.49 -24.27 17.04
CA LYS A 82 5.43 -25.70 17.35
C LYS A 82 6.36 -26.43 16.41
N HIS A 83 7.46 -26.91 16.95
CA HIS A 83 8.36 -27.82 16.25
C HIS A 83 7.83 -29.25 16.37
N GLY A 84 7.73 -29.94 15.24
CA GLY A 84 7.59 -31.39 15.28
C GLY A 84 8.93 -32.04 15.63
N SER A 85 8.92 -33.26 16.16
CA SER A 85 10.13 -33.97 16.62
C SER A 85 11.22 -34.07 15.55
N PHE A 86 10.86 -34.03 14.27
CA PHE A 86 11.78 -34.11 13.12
C PHE A 86 11.61 -32.98 12.10
N ASN A 87 10.62 -32.08 12.27
CA ASN A 87 10.34 -30.97 11.35
C ASN A 87 10.42 -29.64 12.11
N LYS A 88 11.56 -28.93 11.98
CA LYS A 88 11.83 -27.63 12.61
C LYS A 88 11.77 -26.51 11.59
N PHE A 89 11.53 -25.29 12.04
CA PHE A 89 11.60 -24.11 11.17
C PHE A 89 13.06 -23.83 10.82
N SER A 90 13.36 -23.72 9.52
CA SER A 90 14.66 -23.27 9.04
C SER A 90 14.69 -21.74 8.90
N PRO A 91 15.88 -21.10 8.80
CA PRO A 91 15.99 -19.68 8.46
C PRO A 91 15.29 -19.31 7.15
N GLU A 92 15.27 -20.22 6.17
CA GLU A 92 14.56 -20.04 4.91
C GLU A 92 13.03 -20.04 5.11
N ASP A 93 12.51 -20.91 5.98
CA ASP A 93 11.08 -20.90 6.35
C ASP A 93 10.68 -19.56 7.00
N LEU A 94 11.52 -19.06 7.93
CA LEU A 94 11.29 -17.78 8.62
C LEU A 94 11.29 -16.61 7.63
N THR A 95 12.27 -16.59 6.73
CA THR A 95 12.38 -15.59 5.66
C THR A 95 11.15 -15.64 4.74
N LYS A 96 10.72 -16.84 4.34
CA LYS A 96 9.53 -17.03 3.52
C LYS A 96 8.27 -16.51 4.21
N MET A 97 8.10 -16.80 5.51
CA MET A 97 6.98 -16.28 6.30
C MET A 97 7.00 -14.75 6.40
N GLN A 98 8.18 -14.14 6.53
CA GLN A 98 8.30 -12.68 6.56
C GLN A 98 7.88 -12.04 5.23
N ILE A 99 8.27 -12.63 4.10
CA ILE A 99 7.87 -12.17 2.76
C ILE A 99 6.36 -12.30 2.60
N GLU A 100 5.80 -13.48 2.88
CA GLU A 100 4.35 -13.74 2.77
C GLU A 100 3.54 -12.77 3.63
N ALA A 101 3.97 -12.51 4.87
CA ALA A 101 3.27 -11.61 5.76
C ALA A 101 3.35 -10.15 5.30
N LYS A 102 4.49 -9.72 4.72
CA LYS A 102 4.61 -8.40 4.08
C LYS A 102 3.67 -8.26 2.88
N ASP A 103 3.52 -9.30 2.08
CA ASP A 103 2.63 -9.29 0.91
C ASP A 103 1.15 -9.29 1.32
N LEU A 104 0.78 -10.00 2.38
CA LEU A 104 -0.56 -9.90 2.98
C LEU A 104 -0.89 -8.46 3.40
N ILE A 105 0.05 -7.77 4.04
CA ILE A 105 -0.14 -6.37 4.42
C ILE A 105 -0.29 -5.45 3.21
N LYS A 106 0.54 -5.62 2.16
CA LYS A 106 0.40 -4.82 0.93
C LYS A 106 -0.98 -4.99 0.31
N ASN A 107 -1.44 -6.24 0.17
CA ASN A 107 -2.76 -6.54 -0.36
C ASN A 107 -3.85 -5.89 0.51
N LYS A 108 -3.72 -5.96 1.84
CA LYS A 108 -4.66 -5.29 2.75
C LYS A 108 -4.65 -3.77 2.60
N ILE A 109 -3.49 -3.15 2.41
CA ILE A 109 -3.38 -1.70 2.16
C ILE A 109 -4.13 -1.32 0.88
N GLU A 110 -3.89 -2.05 -0.22
CA GLU A 110 -4.53 -1.80 -1.52
C GLU A 110 -6.06 -1.87 -1.46
N HIS A 111 -6.60 -2.79 -0.66
CA HIS A 111 -8.05 -2.97 -0.47
C HIS A 111 -8.62 -2.22 0.75
N SER A 112 -7.80 -1.42 1.44
CA SER A 112 -8.25 -0.60 2.57
C SER A 112 -8.80 0.76 2.10
N GLN A 113 -9.24 1.57 3.06
CA GLN A 113 -9.63 2.96 2.79
C GLN A 113 -8.42 3.90 2.61
N LEU A 114 -7.19 3.44 2.90
CA LEU A 114 -6.00 4.28 2.92
C LEU A 114 -5.69 4.95 1.56
N PRO A 115 -5.80 4.27 0.40
CA PRO A 115 -5.64 4.93 -0.91
C PRO A 115 -6.68 6.02 -1.15
N THR A 116 -7.94 5.77 -0.78
CA THR A 116 -9.02 6.75 -0.90
C THR A 116 -8.75 7.98 -0.04
N LEU A 117 -8.36 7.78 1.23
CA LEU A 117 -7.99 8.88 2.12
C LEU A 117 -6.80 9.69 1.57
N ALA A 118 -5.82 9.04 0.95
CA ALA A 118 -4.71 9.73 0.29
C ALA A 118 -5.20 10.66 -0.83
N ILE A 119 -6.14 10.19 -1.65
CA ILE A 119 -6.73 10.96 -2.76
C ILE A 119 -7.52 12.15 -2.22
N GLU A 120 -8.36 11.96 -1.19
CA GLU A 120 -9.11 13.06 -0.58
C GLU A 120 -8.17 14.11 0.02
N GLN A 121 -7.12 13.69 0.74
CA GLN A 121 -6.10 14.60 1.27
C GLN A 121 -5.40 15.42 0.17
N ALA A 122 -5.16 14.83 -1.00
CA ALA A 122 -4.60 15.54 -2.15
C ALA A 122 -5.58 16.53 -2.76
N LYS A 123 -6.87 16.19 -2.87
CA LYS A 123 -7.93 17.11 -3.34
C LYS A 123 -8.07 18.33 -2.44
N ASP A 124 -7.99 18.12 -1.13
CA ASP A 124 -8.02 19.20 -0.14
C ASP A 124 -6.80 20.12 -0.30
N ALA A 125 -5.60 19.56 -0.42
CA ALA A 125 -4.38 20.32 -0.65
C ALA A 125 -4.43 21.14 -1.95
N ILE A 126 -4.92 20.55 -3.05
CA ILE A 126 -5.12 21.25 -4.32
C ILE A 126 -6.14 22.38 -4.18
N SER A 127 -7.18 22.19 -3.37
CA SER A 127 -8.19 23.22 -3.12
C SER A 127 -7.58 24.41 -2.36
N LEU A 128 -6.72 24.17 -1.37
CA LEU A 128 -5.95 25.22 -0.70
C LEU A 128 -5.05 25.99 -1.68
N VAL A 129 -4.33 25.27 -2.55
CA VAL A 129 -3.50 25.90 -3.60
C VAL A 129 -4.34 26.76 -4.54
N ARG A 130 -5.52 26.27 -4.94
CA ARG A 130 -6.46 27.03 -5.78
C ARG A 130 -6.96 28.28 -5.08
N TYR A 131 -7.32 28.23 -3.79
CA TYR A 131 -7.71 29.44 -3.04
C TYR A 131 -6.59 30.48 -2.98
N ALA A 132 -5.35 30.04 -2.72
CA ALA A 132 -4.19 30.92 -2.71
C ALA A 132 -3.91 31.54 -4.10
N ALA A 133 -3.99 30.73 -5.16
CA ALA A 133 -3.84 31.20 -6.54
C ALA A 133 -4.91 32.22 -6.91
N LEU A 134 -6.18 31.96 -6.56
CA LEU A 134 -7.30 32.88 -6.82
C LEU A 134 -7.08 34.23 -6.14
N ALA A 135 -6.58 34.24 -4.90
CA ALA A 135 -6.23 35.47 -4.19
C ALA A 135 -5.13 36.29 -4.91
N SER A 136 -4.25 35.63 -5.67
CA SER A 136 -3.21 36.26 -6.50
C SER A 136 -3.68 36.61 -7.92
N GLY A 137 -4.95 36.38 -8.25
CA GLY A 137 -5.52 36.61 -9.59
C GLY A 137 -5.21 35.52 -10.60
N TRP A 138 -4.78 34.34 -10.13
CA TRP A 138 -4.56 33.14 -10.94
C TRP A 138 -5.68 32.13 -10.73
N ASN A 139 -5.99 31.35 -11.77
CA ASN A 139 -6.92 30.22 -11.67
C ASN A 139 -6.16 28.89 -11.76
N VAL A 140 -6.62 27.87 -11.04
CA VAL A 140 -6.06 26.52 -11.11
C VAL A 140 -7.14 25.58 -11.64
N GLN A 141 -6.86 24.95 -12.78
CA GLN A 141 -7.76 24.00 -13.42
C GLN A 141 -7.13 22.61 -13.39
N THR A 142 -7.91 21.62 -12.97
CA THR A 142 -7.49 20.23 -12.87
C THR A 142 -8.16 19.37 -13.92
N ALA A 143 -7.48 18.34 -14.40
CA ALA A 143 -8.14 17.27 -15.14
C ALA A 143 -9.26 16.61 -14.28
N PRO A 144 -10.31 16.04 -14.90
CA PRO A 144 -11.49 15.51 -14.19
C PRO A 144 -11.17 14.38 -13.18
N ASN A 145 -10.09 13.62 -13.40
CA ASN A 145 -9.79 12.38 -12.68
C ASN A 145 -8.46 12.47 -11.92
N ILE A 146 -8.41 13.29 -10.87
CA ILE A 146 -7.26 13.36 -9.96
C ILE A 146 -7.15 12.02 -9.22
N GLY A 147 -6.02 11.32 -9.38
CA GLY A 147 -5.70 10.11 -8.63
C GLY A 147 -6.38 8.82 -9.12
N ALA A 148 -7.15 8.84 -10.21
CA ALA A 148 -7.73 7.63 -10.78
C ALA A 148 -6.64 6.72 -11.37
N ASP A 149 -6.67 5.42 -11.05
CA ASP A 149 -5.84 4.42 -11.70
C ASP A 149 -6.32 4.23 -13.16
N PRO A 150 -5.47 4.49 -14.17
CA PRO A 150 -5.80 4.28 -15.58
C PRO A 150 -6.26 2.85 -15.91
N ASN A 151 -5.89 1.85 -15.10
CA ASN A 151 -6.26 0.45 -15.30
C ASN A 151 -7.65 0.09 -14.76
N GLN A 152 -8.16 0.81 -13.75
CA GLN A 152 -9.51 0.57 -13.23
C GLN A 152 -10.61 1.13 -14.14
N SER A 153 -10.32 2.22 -14.87
CA SER A 153 -11.28 2.80 -15.83
C SER A 153 -11.54 1.89 -17.05
N LYS A 154 -10.64 0.94 -17.36
CA LYS A 154 -10.83 -0.04 -18.45
C LYS A 154 -11.75 -1.21 -18.06
N LEU A 155 -11.92 -1.49 -16.77
CA LEU A 155 -12.77 -2.59 -16.27
C LEU A 155 -14.26 -2.24 -16.25
N LEU A 156 -14.62 -0.96 -16.37
CA LEU A 156 -16.02 -0.49 -16.39
C LEU A 156 -16.58 -0.36 -17.83
N LEU A 157 -15.81 -0.73 -18.84
CA LEU A 157 -16.17 -0.61 -20.27
C LEU A 157 -16.27 -1.96 -21.00
N ASN A 158 -16.20 -3.09 -20.29
CA ASN A 158 -16.38 -4.44 -20.83
C ASN A 158 -17.51 -5.19 -20.12
#